data_AF-A0A1E7K9R0-F1
#
_entry.id   AF-A0A1E7K9R0-F1
#
_cell.length_a   1.000
_cell.length_b   1.000
_cell.length_c   1.000
_cell.angle_alpha   90.00
_cell.angle_beta   90.00
_cell.angle_gamma   90.00
#
_symmetry.space_group_name_H-M   'P 1'
#
loop_
_entity.id
_entity.type
_entity.pdbx_description
1 polymer ?
#
loop_
_entity_poly.entity_id
_entity_poly.type
_entity_poly.pdbx_seq_one_letter_code
_entity_poly.pdbx_strand_id
1 'polypeptide(L)'
;MVRAGLTVDRIVQAAAELADEVGLDNVTLSALARGFGVKDASLYSHVRNLADLRTRLCVQAAREMTDRIGAAVAGRAGKDALLAFADAFRGYALEHPGRYAAGQLQVDPAVAAESVGHRRSIELTYGMLRAYGLREPDLTDAGRLLRSTFHGYADLETRTGFSHPRRLDDSWRRSLEALHFLLENWPRTTQPEPRGTRDPRPGRAAAPAVGCGTADGGHRAEGGGCGAEGGGCGAEHIEHIRDEEQTGE
;
A
#
# COMPACT_ATOMS: atom_id res chain seq x y z
N MET A 1 -17.52 -0.84 43.27
CA MET A 1 -16.72 -0.28 42.16
C MET A 1 -17.09 -1.03 40.90
N VAL A 2 -17.81 -0.38 39.97
CA VAL A 2 -18.15 -0.99 38.68
C VAL A 2 -16.83 -1.17 37.93
N ARG A 3 -16.45 -2.41 37.62
CA ARG A 3 -15.32 -2.66 36.72
C ARG A 3 -15.62 -1.91 35.44
N ALA A 4 -14.74 -1.02 34.98
CA ALA A 4 -14.94 -0.19 33.80
C ALA A 4 -15.24 -0.96 32.49
N GLY A 5 -15.31 -2.30 32.55
CA GLY A 5 -15.59 -3.17 31.41
C GLY A 5 -14.50 -3.01 30.35
N LEU A 6 -13.24 -2.91 30.79
CA LEU A 6 -12.09 -2.82 29.90
C LEU A 6 -11.99 -4.10 29.08
N THR A 7 -12.12 -3.93 27.78
CA THR A 7 -11.83 -4.95 26.77
C THR A 7 -10.85 -4.35 25.77
N VAL A 8 -10.14 -5.21 25.05
CA VAL A 8 -9.23 -4.76 23.99
C VAL A 8 -9.99 -3.87 22.99
N ASP A 9 -11.16 -4.32 22.53
CA ASP A 9 -11.96 -3.57 21.54
C ASP A 9 -12.36 -2.18 22.04
N ARG A 10 -12.76 -2.05 23.31
CA ARG A 10 -13.12 -0.74 23.89
C ARG A 10 -11.91 0.17 24.01
N ILE A 11 -10.73 -0.37 24.33
CA ILE A 11 -9.49 0.41 24.41
C ILE A 11 -9.10 0.90 23.02
N VAL A 12 -9.16 0.05 21.99
CA VAL A 12 -8.82 0.44 20.61
C VAL A 12 -9.83 1.46 20.08
N GLN A 13 -11.13 1.29 20.36
CA GLN A 13 -12.17 2.26 20.01
C GLN A 13 -11.93 3.63 20.66
N ALA A 14 -11.65 3.66 21.97
CA ALA A 14 -11.32 4.91 22.66
C ALA A 14 -10.02 5.54 22.13
N ALA A 15 -9.05 4.73 21.70
CA ALA A 15 -7.84 5.22 21.04
C ALA A 15 -8.12 5.81 19.66
N ALA A 16 -9.07 5.24 18.91
CA ALA A 16 -9.53 5.76 17.63
C ALA A 16 -10.20 7.12 17.78
N GLU A 17 -11.09 7.26 18.77
CA GLU A 17 -11.75 8.51 19.12
C GLU A 17 -10.73 9.57 19.58
N LEU A 18 -9.82 9.20 20.50
CA LEU A 18 -8.77 10.09 20.96
C LEU A 18 -7.84 10.51 19.81
N ALA A 19 -7.52 9.63 18.86
CA ALA A 19 -6.70 9.97 17.71
C ALA A 19 -7.38 11.03 16.83
N ASP A 20 -8.69 10.95 16.62
CA ASP A 20 -9.44 11.95 15.85
C ASP A 20 -9.50 13.30 16.58
N GLU A 21 -9.56 13.29 17.91
CA GLU A 21 -9.64 14.51 18.73
C GLU A 21 -8.30 15.25 18.86
N VAL A 22 -7.22 14.52 19.16
CA VAL A 22 -5.92 15.13 19.52
C VAL A 22 -4.79 14.80 18.55
N GLY A 23 -5.06 14.01 17.51
CA GLY A 23 -4.05 13.50 16.59
C GLY A 23 -3.36 12.24 17.10
N LEU A 24 -3.00 11.35 16.17
CA LEU A 24 -2.42 10.04 16.46
C LEU A 24 -1.13 10.09 17.29
N ASP A 25 -0.29 11.10 17.07
CA ASP A 25 0.98 11.24 17.78
C ASP A 25 0.79 11.58 19.26
N ASN A 26 -0.35 12.16 19.63
CA ASN A 26 -0.69 12.53 21.00
C ASN A 26 -1.47 11.42 21.75
N VAL A 27 -1.76 10.30 21.09
CA VAL A 27 -2.41 9.14 21.73
C VAL A 27 -1.40 8.42 22.64
N THR A 28 -1.70 8.39 23.94
CA THR A 28 -0.88 7.72 24.95
C THR A 28 -1.73 6.79 25.83
N LEU A 29 -1.09 5.75 26.40
CA LEU A 29 -1.76 4.85 27.34
C LEU A 29 -2.25 5.59 28.59
N SER A 30 -1.48 6.57 29.10
CA SER A 30 -1.89 7.39 30.24
C SER A 30 -3.11 8.27 29.92
N ALA A 31 -3.20 8.85 28.72
CA ALA A 31 -4.38 9.60 28.30
C ALA A 31 -5.63 8.70 28.24
N LEU A 32 -5.48 7.47 27.72
CA LEU A 32 -6.57 6.49 27.70
C LEU A 32 -6.98 6.04 29.10
N ALA A 33 -6.02 5.74 29.98
CA ALA A 33 -6.30 5.31 31.35
C ALA A 33 -7.08 6.39 32.11
N ARG A 34 -6.68 7.66 31.95
CA ARG A 34 -7.42 8.81 32.47
C ARG A 34 -8.83 8.90 31.90
N GLY A 35 -9.02 8.69 30.60
CA GLY A 35 -10.34 8.65 29.95
C GLY A 35 -11.25 7.56 30.51
N PHE A 36 -10.70 6.39 30.84
CA PHE A 36 -11.43 5.30 31.48
C PHE A 36 -11.58 5.45 33.01
N GLY A 37 -10.95 6.45 33.63
CA GLY A 37 -10.93 6.62 35.09
C GLY A 37 -10.21 5.49 35.84
N VAL A 38 -9.22 4.87 35.20
CA VAL A 38 -8.42 3.76 35.76
C VAL A 38 -6.95 4.12 35.89
N LYS A 39 -6.18 3.28 36.59
CA LYS A 39 -4.72 3.41 36.63
C LYS A 39 -4.10 2.88 35.33
N ASP A 40 -3.00 3.47 34.88
CA ASP A 40 -2.25 3.04 33.69
C ASP A 40 -1.93 1.54 33.70
N ALA A 41 -1.57 0.99 34.87
CA ALA A 41 -1.31 -0.43 35.09
C ALA A 41 -2.46 -1.35 34.62
N SER A 42 -3.71 -0.86 34.67
CA SER A 42 -4.90 -1.63 34.25
C SER A 42 -5.02 -1.79 32.73
N LEU A 43 -4.35 -0.97 31.92
CA LEU A 43 -4.35 -1.13 30.46
C LEU A 43 -3.39 -2.23 30.00
N TYR A 44 -2.30 -2.45 30.73
CA TYR A 44 -1.26 -3.41 30.34
C TYR A 44 -1.72 -4.88 30.35
N SER A 45 -2.82 -5.20 31.05
CA SER A 45 -3.46 -6.52 30.95
C SER A 45 -4.20 -6.76 29.63
N HIS A 46 -4.40 -5.71 28.81
CA HIS A 46 -5.14 -5.77 27.56
C HIS A 46 -4.28 -5.40 26.35
N VAL A 47 -3.35 -4.45 26.50
CA VAL A 47 -2.43 -3.99 25.45
C VAL A 47 -1.01 -3.99 25.98
N ARG A 48 -0.10 -4.63 25.25
CA ARG A 48 1.28 -4.85 25.74
C ARG A 48 2.07 -3.55 25.89
N ASN A 49 1.87 -2.63 24.95
CA ASN A 49 2.53 -1.33 24.88
C ASN A 49 1.84 -0.44 23.83
N LEU A 50 2.35 0.77 23.62
CA LEU A 50 1.81 1.71 22.64
C LEU A 50 1.92 1.20 21.19
N ALA A 51 2.96 0.43 20.85
CA ALA A 51 3.10 -0.15 19.52
C ALA A 51 2.02 -1.21 19.25
N ASP A 52 1.74 -2.09 20.21
CA ASP A 52 0.63 -3.05 20.15
C ASP A 52 -0.72 -2.34 19.95
N LEU A 53 -0.95 -1.24 20.66
CA LEU A 53 -2.14 -0.42 20.48
C LEU A 53 -2.22 0.19 19.07
N ARG A 54 -1.11 0.75 18.56
CA ARG A 54 -1.05 1.34 17.21
C ARG A 54 -1.30 0.32 16.11
N THR A 55 -0.74 -0.90 16.24
CA THR A 55 -1.00 -1.99 15.30
C THR A 55 -2.48 -2.38 15.30
N ARG A 56 -3.11 -2.51 16.47
CA ARG A 56 -4.54 -2.81 16.58
C ARG A 56 -5.41 -1.70 15.97
N LEU A 57 -5.03 -0.44 16.22
CA LEU A 57 -5.72 0.71 15.66
C LEU A 57 -5.60 0.76 14.14
N CYS A 58 -4.43 0.45 13.58
CA CYS A 58 -4.23 0.31 12.13
C CYS A 58 -5.16 -0.76 11.53
N VAL A 59 -5.22 -1.95 12.15
CA VAL A 59 -6.12 -3.04 11.71
C VAL A 59 -7.59 -2.63 11.79
N GLN A 60 -8.00 -1.95 12.85
CA GLN A 60 -9.37 -1.43 13.00
C GLN A 60 -9.68 -0.38 11.92
N ALA A 61 -8.80 0.60 11.72
CA ALA A 61 -8.98 1.65 10.72
C ALA A 61 -9.05 1.09 9.29
N ALA A 62 -8.20 0.11 8.96
CA ALA A 62 -8.25 -0.58 7.67
C ALA A 62 -9.60 -1.29 7.46
N ARG A 63 -10.15 -1.94 8.49
CA ARG A 63 -11.48 -2.56 8.45
C ARG A 63 -12.58 -1.53 8.26
N GLU A 64 -12.62 -0.47 9.07
CA GLU A 64 -13.65 0.58 8.99
C GLU A 64 -13.69 1.22 7.60
N MET A 65 -12.52 1.59 7.08
CA MET A 65 -12.39 2.19 5.76
C MET A 65 -12.86 1.23 4.65
N THR A 66 -12.46 -0.03 4.73
CA THR A 66 -12.83 -1.06 3.76
C THR A 66 -14.33 -1.36 3.79
N ASP A 67 -14.93 -1.42 4.98
CA ASP A 67 -16.38 -1.63 5.14
C ASP A 67 -17.17 -0.47 4.52
N ARG A 68 -16.72 0.78 4.75
CA ARG A 68 -17.32 1.98 4.14
C ARG A 68 -17.22 1.99 2.62
N ILE A 69 -16.02 1.71 2.08
CA ILE A 69 -15.80 1.63 0.64
C ILE A 69 -16.65 0.50 0.04
N GLY A 70 -16.66 -0.68 0.67
CA GLY A 70 -17.44 -1.83 0.22
C GLY A 70 -18.94 -1.53 0.12
N ALA A 71 -19.50 -0.82 1.11
CA ALA A 71 -20.89 -0.36 1.06
C ALA A 71 -21.11 0.67 -0.05
N ALA A 72 -20.16 1.59 -0.27
CA ALA A 72 -20.27 2.60 -1.30
C ALA A 72 -20.21 2.02 -2.71
N VAL A 73 -19.41 0.98 -2.97
CA VAL A 73 -19.29 0.42 -4.33
C VAL A 73 -20.33 -0.67 -4.64
N ALA A 74 -21.10 -1.11 -3.65
CA ALA A 74 -22.09 -2.17 -3.83
C ALA A 74 -23.09 -1.85 -4.96
N GLY A 75 -23.20 -2.77 -5.93
CA GLY A 75 -24.09 -2.64 -7.09
C GLY A 75 -23.63 -1.62 -8.15
N ARG A 76 -22.42 -1.07 -8.04
CA ARG A 76 -21.85 -0.12 -9.00
C ARG A 76 -20.73 -0.77 -9.82
N ALA A 77 -20.49 -0.25 -11.03
CA ALA A 77 -19.40 -0.69 -11.90
C ALA A 77 -18.80 0.49 -12.68
N GLY A 78 -17.63 0.29 -13.29
CA GLY A 78 -16.98 1.29 -14.14
C GLY A 78 -16.76 2.63 -13.43
N LYS A 79 -17.16 3.73 -14.08
CA LYS A 79 -17.01 5.09 -13.56
C LYS A 79 -17.69 5.28 -12.21
N ASP A 80 -18.92 4.81 -12.07
CA ASP A 80 -19.72 5.04 -10.86
C ASP A 80 -19.11 4.32 -9.65
N ALA A 81 -18.53 3.12 -9.85
CA ALA A 81 -17.78 2.43 -8.80
C ALA A 81 -16.52 3.20 -8.40
N LEU A 82 -15.76 3.74 -9.38
CA LEU A 82 -14.57 4.54 -9.11
C LEU A 82 -14.89 5.81 -8.31
N LEU A 83 -15.94 6.54 -8.71
CA LEU A 83 -16.39 7.73 -8.00
C LEU A 83 -16.80 7.39 -6.57
N ALA A 84 -17.64 6.38 -6.40
CA ALA A 84 -18.09 5.93 -5.09
C ALA A 84 -16.95 5.47 -4.17
N PHE A 85 -15.99 4.72 -4.72
CA PHE A 85 -14.79 4.27 -4.01
C PHE A 85 -14.01 5.48 -3.51
N ALA A 86 -13.70 6.41 -4.41
CA ALA A 86 -12.86 7.55 -4.12
C ALA A 86 -13.54 8.50 -3.11
N ASP A 87 -14.83 8.78 -3.27
CA ASP A 87 -15.58 9.62 -2.35
C ASP A 87 -15.67 9.00 -0.95
N ALA A 88 -15.86 7.68 -0.85
CA ALA A 88 -15.84 6.98 0.43
C ALA A 88 -14.45 7.02 1.09
N PHE A 89 -13.38 6.86 0.29
CA PHE A 89 -12.00 6.99 0.76
C PHE A 89 -11.72 8.39 1.30
N ARG A 90 -12.00 9.43 0.51
CA ARG A 90 -11.79 10.84 0.87
C ARG A 90 -12.64 11.24 2.08
N GLY A 91 -13.92 10.86 2.09
CA GLY A 91 -14.82 11.14 3.20
C GLY A 91 -14.35 10.52 4.52
N TYR A 92 -13.87 9.27 4.50
CA TYR A 92 -13.30 8.65 5.69
C TYR A 92 -12.07 9.40 6.21
N ALA A 93 -11.15 9.79 5.32
CA ALA A 93 -9.95 10.50 5.70
C ALA A 93 -10.24 11.88 6.31
N LEU A 94 -11.27 12.58 5.81
CA LEU A 94 -11.68 13.89 6.31
C LEU A 94 -12.48 13.82 7.62
N GLU A 95 -13.34 12.81 7.76
CA GLU A 95 -14.17 12.63 8.96
C GLU A 95 -13.38 12.05 10.14
N HIS A 96 -12.37 11.22 9.86
CA HIS A 96 -11.58 10.51 10.87
C HIS A 96 -10.07 10.67 10.63
N PRO A 97 -9.52 11.89 10.74
CA PRO A 97 -8.11 12.15 10.39
C PRO A 97 -7.11 11.35 11.25
N GLY A 98 -7.44 11.09 12.52
CA GLY A 98 -6.59 10.32 13.43
C GLY A 98 -6.61 8.82 13.13
N ARG A 99 -7.79 8.27 12.87
CA ARG A 99 -7.92 6.87 12.43
C ARG A 99 -7.30 6.66 11.06
N TYR A 100 -7.49 7.61 10.16
CA TYR A 100 -6.88 7.59 8.84
C TYR A 100 -5.36 7.56 8.96
N ALA A 101 -4.76 8.46 9.74
CA ALA A 101 -3.33 8.44 10.02
C ALA A 101 -2.86 7.08 10.57
N ALA A 102 -3.66 6.44 11.44
CA ALA A 102 -3.33 5.13 11.99
C ALA A 102 -3.38 4.01 10.92
N GLY A 103 -4.33 4.07 10.00
CA GLY A 103 -4.43 3.14 8.86
C GLY A 103 -3.26 3.26 7.88
N GLN A 104 -2.53 4.38 7.89
CA GLN A 104 -1.34 4.59 7.06
C GLN A 104 -0.03 4.07 7.70
N LEU A 105 -0.07 3.63 8.96
CA LEU A 105 1.10 3.07 9.64
C LEU A 105 1.60 1.81 8.92
N GLN A 106 2.92 1.68 8.84
CA GLN A 106 3.54 0.43 8.43
C GLN A 106 3.36 -0.59 9.56
N VAL A 107 2.75 -1.72 9.24
CA VAL A 107 2.61 -2.88 10.14
C VAL A 107 3.37 -4.06 9.57
N ASP A 108 3.64 -5.03 10.44
CA ASP A 108 4.24 -6.30 10.04
C ASP A 108 3.40 -6.95 8.91
N PRO A 109 4.02 -7.37 7.79
CA PRO A 109 3.32 -8.03 6.69
C PRO A 109 2.48 -9.24 7.12
N ALA A 110 2.91 -10.01 8.13
CA ALA A 110 2.14 -11.13 8.66
C ALA A 110 0.82 -10.66 9.31
N VAL A 111 0.87 -9.56 10.07
CA VAL A 111 -0.34 -8.95 10.64
C VAL A 111 -1.27 -8.42 9.54
N ALA A 112 -0.71 -7.80 8.50
CA ALA A 112 -1.50 -7.33 7.37
C ALA A 112 -2.19 -8.49 6.63
N ALA A 113 -1.50 -9.62 6.41
CA ALA A 113 -2.05 -10.80 5.74
C ALA A 113 -3.20 -11.45 6.51
N GLU A 114 -3.11 -11.50 7.84
CA GLU A 114 -4.16 -12.02 8.71
C GLU A 114 -5.37 -11.07 8.84
N SER A 115 -5.16 -9.77 8.64
CA SER A 115 -6.22 -8.76 8.72
C SER A 115 -7.23 -8.87 7.58
N VAL A 116 -8.49 -9.17 7.96
CA VAL A 116 -9.63 -9.18 7.03
C VAL A 116 -9.81 -7.83 6.33
N GLY A 117 -9.57 -6.72 7.03
CA GLY A 117 -9.69 -5.37 6.46
C GLY A 117 -8.70 -5.14 5.31
N HIS A 118 -7.42 -5.46 5.53
CA HIS A 118 -6.38 -5.31 4.50
C HIS A 118 -6.65 -6.21 3.29
N ARG A 119 -6.97 -7.49 3.52
CA ARG A 119 -7.26 -8.44 2.44
C ARG A 119 -8.45 -7.98 1.60
N ARG A 120 -9.56 -7.62 2.25
CA ARG A 120 -10.77 -7.14 1.58
C ARG A 120 -10.54 -5.81 0.86
N SER A 121 -9.66 -4.94 1.36
CA SER A 121 -9.27 -3.70 0.67
C SER A 121 -8.61 -4.00 -0.69
N ILE A 122 -7.72 -5.00 -0.73
CA ILE A 122 -7.06 -5.44 -1.97
C ILE A 122 -8.11 -6.03 -2.92
N GLU A 123 -8.96 -6.92 -2.42
CA GLU A 123 -10.02 -7.58 -3.21
C GLU A 123 -10.99 -6.57 -3.83
N LEU A 124 -11.44 -5.55 -3.08
CA LEU A 124 -12.32 -4.50 -3.59
C LEU A 124 -11.63 -3.67 -4.69
N THR A 125 -10.38 -3.28 -4.45
CA THR A 125 -9.60 -2.49 -5.41
C THR A 125 -9.41 -3.28 -6.71
N TYR A 126 -8.98 -4.54 -6.61
CA TYR A 126 -8.73 -5.39 -7.77
C TYR A 126 -10.03 -5.78 -8.47
N GLY A 127 -11.11 -6.02 -7.72
CA GLY A 127 -12.43 -6.30 -8.26
C GLY A 127 -12.95 -5.14 -9.12
N MET A 128 -12.83 -3.91 -8.62
CA MET A 128 -13.18 -2.71 -9.38
C MET A 128 -12.29 -2.56 -10.62
N LEU A 129 -10.98 -2.72 -10.51
CA LEU A 129 -10.04 -2.56 -11.63
C LEU A 129 -10.21 -3.63 -12.71
N ARG A 130 -10.62 -4.85 -12.35
CA ARG A 130 -10.98 -5.89 -13.34
C ARG A 130 -12.16 -5.49 -14.24
N ALA A 131 -13.06 -4.63 -13.77
CA ALA A 131 -14.14 -4.09 -14.61
C ALA A 131 -13.63 -3.17 -15.73
N TYR A 132 -12.40 -2.66 -15.61
CA TYR A 132 -11.68 -1.93 -16.67
C TYR A 132 -10.89 -2.86 -17.61
N GLY A 133 -10.98 -4.19 -17.44
CA GLY A 133 -10.26 -5.17 -18.26
C GLY A 133 -8.78 -5.35 -17.91
N LEU A 134 -8.34 -4.78 -16.78
CA LEU A 134 -6.97 -4.89 -16.29
C LEU A 134 -6.69 -6.28 -15.70
N ARG A 135 -5.44 -6.73 -15.86
CA ARG A 135 -4.89 -8.00 -15.33
C ARG A 135 -3.52 -7.71 -14.73
N GLU A 136 -2.93 -8.63 -13.97
CA GLU A 136 -1.54 -8.43 -13.54
C GLU A 136 -0.58 -8.37 -14.75
N PRO A 137 0.46 -7.51 -14.70
CA PRO A 137 0.87 -6.62 -13.59
C PRO A 137 0.10 -5.29 -13.51
N ASP A 138 -0.74 -4.96 -14.50
CA ASP A 138 -1.47 -3.69 -14.59
C ASP A 138 -2.43 -3.45 -13.41
N LEU A 139 -2.97 -4.51 -12.79
CA LEU A 139 -3.80 -4.38 -11.58
C LEU A 139 -3.01 -3.75 -10.42
N THR A 140 -1.79 -4.24 -10.18
CA THR A 140 -0.91 -3.71 -9.14
C THR A 140 -0.56 -2.24 -9.41
N ASP A 141 -0.18 -1.92 -10.65
CA ASP A 141 0.23 -0.57 -11.03
C ASP A 141 -0.93 0.43 -10.97
N ALA A 142 -2.11 0.06 -11.49
CA ALA A 142 -3.31 0.88 -11.39
C ALA A 142 -3.78 1.04 -9.93
N GLY A 143 -3.69 -0.01 -9.11
CA GLY A 143 -3.98 0.06 -7.68
C GLY A 143 -3.08 1.06 -6.96
N ARG A 144 -1.77 1.05 -7.25
CA ARG A 144 -0.80 2.00 -6.71
C ARG A 144 -1.08 3.44 -7.18
N LEU A 145 -1.43 3.64 -8.46
CA LEU A 145 -1.82 4.95 -8.99
C LEU A 145 -3.04 5.51 -8.25
N LEU A 146 -4.11 4.72 -8.12
CA LEU A 146 -5.34 5.14 -7.44
C LEU A 146 -5.08 5.47 -5.98
N ARG A 147 -4.42 4.55 -5.24
CA ARG A 147 -4.10 4.77 -3.83
C ARG A 147 -3.28 6.04 -3.62
N SER A 148 -2.26 6.26 -4.45
CA SER A 148 -1.39 7.45 -4.35
C SER A 148 -2.16 8.74 -4.63
N THR A 149 -3.02 8.72 -5.65
CA THR A 149 -3.84 9.89 -6.00
C THR A 149 -4.83 10.23 -4.90
N PHE A 150 -5.55 9.23 -4.38
CA PHE A 150 -6.54 9.44 -3.32
C PHE A 150 -5.89 9.87 -2.01
N HIS A 151 -4.81 9.20 -1.61
CA HIS A 151 -4.06 9.53 -0.41
C HIS A 151 -3.47 10.94 -0.49
N GLY A 152 -2.79 11.27 -1.59
CA GLY A 152 -2.19 12.58 -1.78
C GLY A 152 -3.22 13.71 -1.75
N TYR A 153 -4.39 13.51 -2.36
CA TYR A 153 -5.46 14.51 -2.34
C TYR A 153 -6.02 14.70 -0.92
N ALA A 154 -6.36 13.60 -0.23
CA ALA A 154 -6.92 13.64 1.12
C ALA A 154 -5.93 14.20 2.16
N ASP A 155 -4.65 13.82 2.09
CA ASP A 155 -3.60 14.35 2.97
C ASP A 155 -3.40 15.86 2.75
N LEU A 156 -3.31 16.30 1.49
CA LEU A 156 -3.20 17.73 1.20
C LEU A 156 -4.44 18.51 1.66
N GLU A 157 -5.64 17.96 1.50
CA GLU A 157 -6.88 18.61 1.92
C GLU A 157 -6.99 18.74 3.44
N THR A 158 -6.74 17.65 4.18
CA THR A 158 -6.76 17.66 5.65
C THR A 158 -5.75 18.66 6.24
N ARG A 159 -4.65 18.91 5.53
CA ARG A 159 -3.60 19.86 5.92
C ARG A 159 -3.78 21.26 5.32
N THR A 160 -4.92 21.54 4.67
CA THR A 160 -5.21 22.82 3.98
C THR A 160 -4.16 23.21 2.93
N GLY A 161 -3.51 22.22 2.30
CA GLY A 161 -2.42 22.38 1.34
C GLY A 161 -2.85 22.92 -0.04
N PHE A 162 -4.16 23.08 -0.30
CA PHE A 162 -4.68 23.68 -1.51
C PHE A 162 -5.03 25.16 -1.27
N SER A 163 -4.26 26.08 -1.85
CA SER A 163 -4.43 27.54 -1.67
C SER A 163 -5.18 28.24 -2.81
N HIS A 164 -5.39 27.56 -3.95
CA HIS A 164 -6.10 28.12 -5.10
C HIS A 164 -7.61 28.28 -4.81
N PRO A 165 -8.29 29.37 -5.24
CA PRO A 165 -9.70 29.65 -4.91
C PRO A 165 -10.74 28.71 -5.55
N ARG A 166 -10.29 27.67 -6.28
CA ARG A 166 -11.19 26.72 -6.93
C ARG A 166 -11.72 25.76 -5.88
N ARG A 167 -13.01 25.48 -5.88
CA ARG A 167 -13.62 24.51 -4.98
C ARG A 167 -12.94 23.14 -5.10
N LEU A 168 -12.58 22.55 -3.97
CA LEU A 168 -11.89 21.26 -3.93
C LEU A 168 -12.71 20.16 -4.59
N ASP A 169 -14.03 20.09 -4.31
CA ASP A 169 -14.91 19.10 -4.93
C ASP A 169 -14.91 19.14 -6.46
N ASP A 170 -14.76 20.32 -7.06
CA ASP A 170 -14.70 20.44 -8.51
C ASP A 170 -13.37 19.93 -9.07
N SER A 171 -12.26 20.18 -8.38
CA SER A 171 -10.95 19.63 -8.75
C SER A 171 -10.91 18.12 -8.54
N TRP A 172 -11.43 17.64 -7.40
CA TRP A 172 -11.57 16.22 -7.08
C TRP A 172 -12.33 15.48 -8.17
N ARG A 173 -13.53 15.95 -8.52
CA ARG A 173 -14.35 15.34 -9.58
C ARG A 173 -13.65 15.34 -10.94
N ARG A 174 -12.94 16.40 -11.31
CA ARG A 174 -12.14 16.42 -12.55
C ARG A 174 -11.00 15.40 -12.50
N SER A 175 -10.31 15.24 -11.37
CA SER A 175 -9.28 14.22 -11.19
C SER A 175 -9.83 12.81 -11.36
N LEU A 176 -11.01 12.52 -10.81
CA LEU A 176 -11.63 11.20 -10.95
C LEU A 176 -12.11 10.92 -12.38
N GLU A 177 -12.59 11.93 -13.11
CA GLU A 177 -12.87 11.79 -14.54
C GLU A 177 -11.61 11.50 -15.36
N ALA A 178 -10.49 12.16 -15.03
CA ALA A 178 -9.20 11.89 -15.67
C ALA A 178 -8.69 10.47 -15.35
N LEU A 179 -8.80 10.02 -14.10
CA LEU A 179 -8.46 8.65 -13.70
C LEU A 179 -9.33 7.62 -14.41
N HIS A 180 -10.63 7.86 -14.51
CA HIS A 180 -11.53 6.98 -15.25
C HIS A 180 -11.07 6.84 -16.71
N PHE A 181 -10.79 7.95 -17.39
CA PHE A 181 -10.26 7.93 -18.76
C PHE A 181 -8.93 7.15 -18.87
N LEU A 182 -8.01 7.35 -17.92
CA LEU A 182 -6.73 6.64 -17.88
C LEU A 182 -6.91 5.13 -17.71
N LEU A 183 -7.84 4.70 -16.87
CA LEU A 183 -8.14 3.28 -16.66
C LEU A 183 -8.78 2.64 -17.90
N GLU A 184 -9.66 3.35 -18.60
CA GLU A 184 -10.23 2.88 -19.87
C GLU A 184 -9.18 2.79 -20.99
N ASN A 185 -8.14 3.62 -20.94
CA ASN A 185 -7.10 3.74 -21.95
C ASN A 185 -5.72 3.30 -21.41
N TRP A 186 -5.71 2.33 -20.50
CA TRP A 186 -4.49 1.89 -19.83
C TRP A 186 -3.42 1.44 -20.84
N PRO A 187 -2.15 1.89 -20.69
CA PRO A 187 -1.09 1.50 -21.61
C PRO A 187 -0.86 -0.01 -21.52
N ARG A 188 -1.21 -0.73 -22.59
CA ARG A 188 -0.96 -2.17 -22.66
C ARG A 188 0.52 -2.38 -22.92
N THR A 189 1.19 -3.01 -21.97
CA THR A 189 2.55 -3.49 -22.19
C THR A 189 2.53 -4.48 -23.35
N THR A 190 2.96 -4.04 -24.54
CA THR A 190 3.21 -4.97 -25.64
C THR A 190 4.49 -5.69 -25.25
N GLN A 191 4.36 -6.89 -24.69
CA GLN A 191 5.53 -7.75 -24.48
C GLN A 191 6.23 -7.87 -25.85
N PRO A 192 7.54 -7.55 -25.96
CA PRO A 192 8.26 -7.82 -27.20
C PRO A 192 8.12 -9.32 -27.46
N GLU A 193 7.63 -9.70 -28.65
CA GLU A 193 7.65 -11.11 -29.05
C GLU A 193 9.06 -11.65 -28.79
N PRO A 194 9.20 -12.82 -28.13
CA PRO A 194 10.50 -13.44 -27.97
C PRO A 194 11.08 -13.57 -29.37
N ARG A 195 12.18 -12.85 -29.65
CA ARG A 195 12.88 -12.97 -30.93
C ARG A 195 13.15 -14.46 -31.12
N GLY A 196 12.39 -15.07 -32.02
CA GLY A 196 12.57 -16.46 -32.37
C GLY A 196 14.06 -16.67 -32.58
N THR A 197 14.62 -17.61 -31.81
CA THR A 197 15.98 -18.08 -32.00
C THR A 197 16.10 -18.41 -33.49
N ARG A 198 16.79 -17.53 -34.23
CA ARG A 198 17.16 -17.83 -35.61
C ARG A 198 18.00 -19.09 -35.52
N ASP A 199 17.42 -20.19 -35.96
CA ASP A 199 18.12 -21.43 -36.22
C ASP A 199 19.36 -21.12 -37.07
N PRO A 200 20.58 -21.33 -36.55
CA PRO A 200 21.77 -21.11 -37.34
C PRO A 200 21.81 -22.18 -38.42
N ARG A 201 21.39 -21.82 -39.64
CA ARG A 201 21.58 -22.65 -40.83
C ARG A 201 23.02 -23.19 -40.86
N PRO A 202 23.23 -24.50 -41.12
CA PRO A 202 24.57 -25.05 -41.18
C PRO A 202 25.23 -24.55 -42.47
N GLY A 203 26.26 -23.72 -42.32
CA GLY A 203 26.82 -22.99 -43.45
C GLY A 203 28.28 -22.62 -43.27
N ARG A 204 29.14 -23.56 -43.67
CA ARG A 204 30.45 -23.35 -44.33
C ARG A 204 31.68 -23.19 -43.44
N ALA A 205 32.63 -24.10 -43.66
CA ALA A 205 33.93 -24.20 -43.03
C ALA A 205 34.74 -22.90 -43.12
N ALA A 206 35.36 -22.53 -42.00
CA ALA A 206 36.32 -21.44 -41.90
C ALA A 206 37.69 -21.87 -42.49
N ALA A 207 38.25 -21.02 -43.35
CA ALA A 207 39.66 -21.08 -43.77
C ALA A 207 40.57 -20.53 -42.65
N PRO A 208 41.85 -20.93 -42.57
CA PRO A 208 42.72 -20.57 -41.45
C PRO A 208 43.21 -19.12 -41.54
N ALA A 209 43.25 -18.45 -40.39
CA ALA A 209 43.82 -17.12 -40.23
C ALA A 209 45.35 -17.19 -40.09
N VAL A 210 46.04 -16.39 -40.90
CA VAL A 210 47.48 -16.13 -40.82
C VAL A 210 47.75 -15.14 -39.69
N GLY A 211 48.75 -15.43 -38.87
CA GLY A 211 49.17 -14.59 -37.74
C GLY A 211 50.15 -13.48 -38.12
N CYS A 212 50.07 -12.37 -37.38
CA CYS A 212 51.08 -11.34 -37.13
C CYS A 212 50.47 -10.43 -36.04
N GLY A 213 51.10 -9.94 -34.99
CA GLY A 213 52.47 -9.87 -34.53
C GLY A 213 52.53 -8.73 -33.50
N THR A 214 52.90 -9.08 -32.26
CA THR A 214 53.69 -8.33 -31.25
C THR A 214 53.34 -6.91 -30.74
N ALA A 215 53.55 -6.80 -29.41
CA ALA A 215 54.10 -5.67 -28.62
C ALA A 215 53.14 -4.53 -28.24
N ASP A 216 53.26 -3.83 -27.12
CA ASP A 216 53.91 -3.92 -25.80
C ASP A 216 53.57 -2.57 -25.12
N GLY A 217 53.69 -2.46 -23.79
CA GLY A 217 53.79 -1.16 -23.12
C GLY A 217 52.66 -0.83 -22.13
N GLY A 218 52.99 -0.91 -20.84
CA GLY A 218 52.13 -0.51 -19.74
C GLY A 218 52.26 0.95 -19.32
N HIS A 219 51.33 1.40 -18.46
CA HIS A 219 51.58 2.46 -17.48
C HIS A 219 50.64 2.38 -16.27
N ARG A 220 51.21 2.66 -15.10
CA ARG A 220 50.60 2.84 -13.77
C ARG A 220 49.93 4.21 -13.62
N ALA A 221 49.00 4.28 -12.65
CA ALA A 221 48.80 5.31 -11.60
C ALA A 221 47.30 5.64 -11.43
N GLU A 222 46.67 5.26 -10.32
CA GLU A 222 46.45 6.00 -9.05
C GLU A 222 45.15 6.85 -9.02
N GLY A 223 44.37 6.69 -7.93
CA GLY A 223 43.60 7.80 -7.33
C GLY A 223 42.08 7.66 -7.15
N GLY A 224 41.64 7.62 -5.88
CA GLY A 224 40.31 8.06 -5.37
C GLY A 224 39.20 7.01 -5.42
N GLY A 225 38.48 6.64 -4.35
CA GLY A 225 38.16 7.32 -3.08
C GLY A 225 36.67 7.75 -3.06
N CYS A 226 35.96 7.45 -1.97
CA CYS A 226 34.52 7.66 -1.68
C CYS A 226 33.53 6.73 -2.40
N GLY A 227 32.50 6.17 -1.77
CA GLY A 227 31.98 6.23 -0.41
C GLY A 227 30.78 5.27 -0.33
N ALA A 228 30.63 4.61 0.80
CA ALA A 228 29.59 3.62 1.06
C ALA A 228 28.42 4.27 1.80
N GLU A 229 27.20 4.16 1.26
CA GLU A 229 25.90 4.06 1.97
C GLU A 229 24.96 3.35 0.96
N GLY A 230 24.57 2.08 1.15
CA GLY A 230 23.54 1.63 2.10
C GLY A 230 22.16 2.09 1.58
N GLY A 231 21.35 1.31 0.86
CA GLY A 231 20.96 -0.06 1.14
C GLY A 231 19.47 -0.05 1.53
N GLY A 232 18.59 -0.35 0.58
CA GLY A 232 17.13 -0.35 0.80
C GLY A 232 16.35 -0.92 -0.39
N CYS A 233 16.83 -2.03 -0.93
CA CYS A 233 16.10 -2.90 -1.86
C CYS A 233 15.45 -4.01 -1.03
N GLY A 234 14.15 -4.24 -1.20
CA GLY A 234 13.51 -5.44 -0.66
C GLY A 234 12.03 -5.28 -0.37
N ALA A 235 11.19 -5.76 -1.29
CA ALA A 235 10.02 -6.60 -1.00
C ALA A 235 9.33 -6.97 -2.32
N GLU A 236 10.01 -7.79 -3.13
CA GLU A 236 9.37 -8.64 -4.12
C GLU A 236 9.79 -10.09 -3.81
N HIS A 237 8.94 -11.05 -4.16
CA HIS A 237 9.06 -12.50 -3.97
C HIS A 237 8.61 -13.09 -2.62
N ILE A 238 7.33 -13.50 -2.54
CA ILE A 238 6.95 -14.81 -1.96
C ILE A 238 5.75 -15.37 -2.76
N GLU A 239 6.03 -16.11 -3.83
CA GLU A 239 5.17 -17.21 -4.29
C GLU A 239 6.09 -18.38 -4.63
N HIS A 240 6.17 -19.36 -3.73
CA HIS A 240 6.17 -20.81 -4.01
C HIS A 240 6.64 -21.61 -2.78
N ILE A 241 6.11 -22.84 -2.71
CA ILE A 241 6.50 -23.99 -1.89
C ILE A 241 5.72 -24.14 -0.56
N ARG A 242 4.63 -24.92 -0.59
CA ARG A 242 4.61 -26.34 -0.13
C ARG A 242 3.21 -26.97 -0.31
N ASP A 243 3.02 -27.60 -1.46
CA ASP A 243 2.32 -28.89 -1.54
C ASP A 243 3.42 -29.97 -1.64
N GLU A 244 3.08 -31.21 -1.26
CA GLU A 244 3.92 -32.43 -1.19
C GLU A 244 4.52 -32.75 0.19
N GLU A 245 3.71 -33.42 1.02
CA GLU A 245 4.16 -34.63 1.71
C GLU A 245 2.97 -35.53 2.06
N GLN A 246 2.62 -36.40 1.11
CA GLN A 246 1.78 -37.58 1.35
C GLN A 246 2.34 -38.72 0.51
N THR A 247 3.16 -39.58 1.12
CA THR A 247 3.19 -41.06 1.03
C THR A 247 4.50 -41.60 1.59
N GLY A 248 4.44 -42.50 2.59
CA GLY A 248 5.61 -43.30 2.99
C GLY A 248 5.59 -43.94 4.37
N GLU A 249 4.51 -44.63 4.76
CA GLU A 249 4.47 -45.97 5.42
C GLU A 249 3.07 -46.25 5.99
#